data_AF-A0A1Y3BMU1-F1
#
_entry.id   AF-A0A1Y3BMU1-F1
#
_cell.length_a   1.000
_cell.length_b   1.000
_cell.length_c   1.000
_cell.angle_alpha   90.00
_cell.angle_beta   90.00
_cell.angle_gamma   90.00
#
_symmetry.space_group_name_H-M   'P 1'
#
loop_
_entity.id
_entity.type
_entity.pdbx_description
1 polymer ?
#
loop_
_entity_poly.entity_id
_entity_poly.type
_entity_poly.pdbx_seq_one_letter_code
_entity_poly.pdbx_strand_id
1 'polypeptide(L)'
;MSKKSSHGMSALIAKREFQKRLRIFAENLFILIKAIEACLKKPKHKRIRLGITSLSHLSDDEFRKMLNPKLMNKLHSSMNDSFSGNLTGIRGCRNEPILDRIPEKFNWVAKGKVTPIRNQEKCGCCFIFSAVATVESSLLIKSR
;
A
#
# COMPACT_ATOMS: atom_id res chain seq x y z
N MET A 1 6.17 -47.71 18.15
CA MET A 1 6.35 -46.61 17.17
C MET A 1 5.03 -45.86 17.02
N SER A 2 4.91 -44.71 17.69
CA SER A 2 3.65 -43.97 17.82
C SER A 2 3.38 -43.11 16.59
N LYS A 3 2.43 -43.53 15.75
CA LYS A 3 1.85 -42.68 14.69
C LYS A 3 0.99 -41.61 15.35
N LYS A 4 1.58 -40.48 15.75
CA LYS A 4 0.77 -39.28 16.01
C LYS A 4 0.13 -38.87 14.68
N SER A 5 -1.20 -38.92 14.65
CA SER A 5 -2.01 -38.67 13.46
C SER A 5 -1.75 -37.26 12.90
N SER A 6 -1.52 -37.17 11.60
CA SER A 6 -1.28 -35.92 10.86
C SER A 6 -2.37 -34.86 11.09
N HIS A 7 -3.58 -35.30 11.39
CA HIS A 7 -4.75 -34.46 11.66
C HIS A 7 -4.66 -33.71 13.00
N GLY A 8 -4.10 -34.33 14.05
CA GLY A 8 -3.93 -33.68 15.35
C GLY A 8 -2.87 -32.57 15.34
N MET A 9 -1.84 -32.72 14.50
CA MET A 9 -0.79 -31.70 14.34
C MET A 9 -1.32 -30.46 13.61
N SER A 10 -2.15 -30.64 12.56
CA SER A 10 -2.75 -29.54 11.81
C SER A 10 -3.69 -28.68 12.66
N ALA A 11 -4.55 -29.32 13.47
CA ALA A 11 -5.44 -28.61 14.40
C ALA A 11 -4.68 -27.82 15.48
N LEU A 12 -3.57 -28.37 16.00
CA LEU A 12 -2.73 -27.68 16.98
C LEU A 12 -2.03 -26.46 16.37
N ILE A 13 -1.53 -26.57 15.14
CA ILE A 13 -0.93 -25.46 14.38
C ILE A 13 -1.97 -24.36 14.15
N ALA A 14 -3.18 -24.72 13.71
CA ALA A 14 -4.27 -23.77 13.49
C ALA A 14 -4.66 -23.02 14.79
N LYS A 15 -4.75 -23.76 15.92
CA LYS A 15 -5.04 -23.15 17.23
C LYS A 15 -3.96 -22.15 17.65
N ARG A 16 -2.68 -22.51 17.49
CA ARG A 16 -1.55 -21.63 17.81
C ARG A 16 -1.52 -20.38 16.94
N GLU A 17 -1.75 -20.54 15.64
CA GLU A 17 -1.81 -19.42 14.70
C GLU A 17 -2.97 -18.48 15.04
N PHE A 18 -4.16 -19.00 15.32
CA PHE A 18 -5.30 -18.20 15.75
C PHE A 18 -5.00 -17.41 17.03
N GLN A 19 -4.42 -18.05 18.05
CA GLN A 19 -4.02 -17.37 19.29
C GLN A 19 -3.01 -16.26 19.04
N LYS A 20 -2.01 -16.50 18.17
CA LYS A 20 -1.06 -15.47 17.74
C LYS A 20 -1.76 -14.30 17.05
N ARG A 21 -2.67 -14.57 16.11
CA ARG A 21 -3.41 -13.51 15.39
C ARG A 21 -4.28 -12.69 16.32
N LEU A 22 -4.98 -13.34 17.24
CA LEU A 22 -5.83 -12.67 18.23
C LEU A 22 -5.01 -11.73 19.12
N ARG A 23 -3.84 -12.18 19.59
CA ARG A 23 -2.94 -11.36 20.39
C ARG A 23 -2.46 -10.12 19.63
N ILE A 24 -1.93 -10.30 18.43
CA ILE A 24 -1.43 -9.19 17.60
C ILE A 24 -2.57 -8.22 17.29
N PHE A 25 -3.76 -8.75 16.96
CA PHE A 25 -4.94 -7.92 16.70
C PHE A 25 -5.33 -7.07 17.91
N ALA A 26 -5.31 -7.63 19.12
CA ALA A 26 -5.61 -6.88 20.34
C ALA A 26 -4.58 -5.76 20.61
N GLU A 27 -3.29 -6.05 20.40
CA GLU A 27 -2.21 -5.07 20.51
C GLU A 27 -2.40 -3.93 19.47
N ASN A 28 -2.67 -4.27 18.21
CA ASN A 28 -2.93 -3.29 17.15
C ASN A 28 -4.22 -2.49 17.37
N LEU A 29 -5.26 -3.09 17.93
CA LEU A 29 -6.52 -2.41 18.26
C LEU A 29 -6.29 -1.35 19.33
N PHE A 30 -5.47 -1.65 20.34
CA PHE A 30 -5.09 -0.67 21.37
C PHE A 30 -4.32 0.51 20.77
N ILE A 31 -3.39 0.25 19.85
CA ILE A 31 -2.66 1.30 19.11
C ILE A 31 -3.64 2.14 18.26
N LEU A 32 -4.58 1.49 17.57
CA LEU A 32 -5.60 2.15 16.75
C LEU A 32 -6.47 3.10 17.60
N ILE A 33 -6.95 2.67 18.76
CA ILE A 33 -7.78 3.50 19.65
C ILE A 33 -7.01 4.75 20.06
N LYS A 34 -5.75 4.60 20.50
CA LYS A 34 -4.88 5.75 20.84
C LYS A 34 -4.68 6.69 19.65
N ALA A 35 -4.50 6.15 18.45
CA ALA A 35 -4.35 6.95 17.24
C ALA A 35 -5.64 7.71 16.89
N ILE A 36 -6.81 7.10 17.08
CA ILE A 36 -8.11 7.75 16.89
C ILE A 36 -8.28 8.89 17.90
N GLU A 37 -8.02 8.66 19.19
CA GLU A 37 -8.10 9.69 20.23
C GLU A 37 -7.19 10.89 19.91
N ALA A 38 -5.94 10.61 19.51
CA ALA A 38 -5.01 11.65 19.08
C ALA A 38 -5.51 12.40 17.83
N CYS A 39 -6.13 11.70 16.88
CA CYS A 39 -6.71 12.29 15.68
C CYS A 39 -7.91 13.19 16.01
N LEU A 40 -8.74 12.83 16.99
CA LEU A 40 -9.91 13.63 17.39
C LEU A 40 -9.54 14.98 18.01
N LYS A 41 -8.35 15.09 18.61
CA LYS A 41 -7.81 16.37 19.13
C LYS A 41 -7.45 17.37 18.02
N LYS A 42 -7.29 16.92 16.77
CA LYS A 42 -6.95 17.78 15.63
C LYS A 42 -8.19 18.55 15.12
N PRO A 43 -8.00 19.71 14.47
CA PRO A 43 -9.10 20.40 13.80
C PRO A 43 -9.72 19.52 12.70
N LYS A 44 -11.02 19.65 12.46
CA LYS A 44 -11.81 18.74 11.59
C LYS A 44 -11.16 18.50 10.22
N HIS A 45 -10.61 19.54 9.58
CA HIS A 45 -9.98 19.46 8.25
C HIS A 45 -8.63 18.70 8.23
N LYS A 46 -8.04 18.39 9.39
CA LYS A 46 -6.81 17.59 9.52
C LYS A 46 -7.06 16.19 10.07
N ARG A 47 -8.33 15.81 10.25
CA ARG A 47 -8.70 14.48 10.77
C ARG A 47 -8.68 13.46 9.64
N ILE A 48 -8.17 12.28 9.94
CA ILE A 48 -8.25 11.10 9.10
C ILE A 48 -9.14 10.07 9.77
N ARG A 49 -9.80 9.23 8.97
CA ARG A 49 -10.56 8.08 9.48
C ARG A 49 -9.61 6.89 9.56
N LEU A 50 -9.47 6.35 10.76
CA LEU A 50 -8.73 5.13 11.01
C LEU A 50 -9.72 4.02 11.34
N GLY A 51 -9.39 2.78 10.99
CA GLY A 51 -10.29 1.66 11.20
C GLY A 51 -9.60 0.31 11.11
N ILE A 52 -10.33 -0.73 11.50
CA ILE A 52 -9.90 -2.12 11.38
C ILE A 52 -9.87 -2.50 9.90
N THR A 53 -8.83 -3.21 9.50
CA THR A 53 -8.66 -3.72 8.13
C THR A 53 -8.33 -5.21 8.16
N SER A 54 -8.31 -5.85 6.99
CA SER A 54 -7.82 -7.22 6.85
C SER A 54 -6.37 -7.39 7.30
N LEU A 55 -5.60 -6.31 7.45
CA LEU A 55 -4.19 -6.33 7.84
C LEU A 55 -3.99 -6.15 9.36
N SER A 56 -5.04 -5.84 10.13
CA SER A 56 -4.94 -5.52 11.55
C SER A 56 -4.45 -6.68 12.44
N HIS A 57 -4.35 -7.91 11.91
CA HIS A 57 -3.85 -9.09 12.61
C HIS A 57 -2.37 -9.39 12.34
N LEU A 58 -1.68 -8.51 11.61
CA LEU A 58 -0.27 -8.65 11.25
C LEU A 58 0.60 -7.82 12.20
N SER A 59 1.76 -8.36 12.57
CA SER A 59 2.78 -7.56 13.24
C SER A 59 3.47 -6.63 12.23
N ASP A 60 4.17 -5.61 12.71
CA ASP A 60 4.96 -4.71 11.86
C ASP A 60 5.95 -5.47 10.98
N ASP A 61 6.58 -6.52 11.50
CA ASP A 61 7.51 -7.35 10.74
C ASP A 61 6.82 -8.15 9.63
N GLU A 62 5.64 -8.71 9.92
CA GLU A 62 4.85 -9.44 8.93
C GLU A 62 4.35 -8.50 7.84
N PHE A 63 3.84 -7.32 8.23
CA PHE A 63 3.40 -6.29 7.29
C PHE A 63 4.56 -5.80 6.42
N ARG A 64 5.72 -5.47 7.02
CA ARG A 64 6.90 -5.00 6.29
C ARG A 64 7.43 -6.03 5.30
N LYS A 65 7.35 -7.32 5.61
CA LYS A 65 7.72 -8.40 4.68
C LYS A 65 6.84 -8.40 3.42
N MET A 66 5.57 -7.97 3.52
CA MET A 66 4.69 -7.84 2.35
C MET A 66 5.09 -6.70 1.40
N LEU A 67 5.99 -5.79 1.83
CA LEU A 67 6.36 -4.58 1.09
C LEU A 67 7.71 -4.67 0.38
N ASN A 68 8.26 -5.87 0.21
CA ASN A 68 9.55 -6.10 -0.46
C ASN A 68 10.67 -5.19 0.07
N PRO A 69 11.07 -5.36 1.34
CA PRO A 69 12.03 -4.47 2.00
C PRO A 69 13.41 -4.48 1.35
N LYS A 70 13.80 -5.58 0.69
CA LYS A 70 15.06 -5.68 -0.05
C LYS A 70 15.11 -4.70 -1.22
N LEU A 71 14.03 -4.61 -1.98
CA LEU A 71 13.92 -3.65 -3.08
C LEU A 71 13.97 -2.21 -2.54
N MET A 72 13.23 -1.92 -1.46
CA MET A 72 13.21 -0.59 -0.85
C MET A 72 14.59 -0.15 -0.36
N ASN A 73 15.33 -1.03 0.31
CA ASN A 73 16.69 -0.74 0.76
C ASN A 73 17.63 -0.50 -0.41
N LYS A 74 17.54 -1.30 -1.48
CA LYS A 74 18.36 -1.12 -2.69
C LYS A 74 18.10 0.22 -3.38
N LEU A 75 16.83 0.64 -3.46
CA LEU A 75 16.46 1.94 -4.03
C LEU A 75 16.97 3.10 -3.16
N HIS A 76 16.86 3.00 -1.83
CA HIS A 76 17.35 4.04 -0.93
C HIS A 76 18.87 4.21 -1.02
N SER A 77 19.62 3.11 -1.13
CA SER A 77 21.07 3.16 -1.36
C SER A 77 21.44 3.73 -2.74
N SER A 78 20.61 3.49 -3.77
CA SER A 78 20.86 3.94 -5.14
C SER A 78 20.45 5.40 -5.40
N MET A 79 19.49 5.94 -4.63
CA MET A 79 19.00 7.32 -4.82
C MET A 79 19.98 8.40 -4.34
N ASN A 80 20.99 8.04 -3.54
CA ASN A 80 22.01 9.00 -3.13
C ASN A 80 23.01 9.37 -4.24
N ASP A 81 23.02 8.67 -5.38
CA ASP A 81 24.11 8.80 -6.37
C ASP A 81 23.68 9.17 -7.79
N SER A 82 22.37 9.22 -8.15
CA SER A 82 22.02 9.44 -9.57
C SER A 82 20.69 10.10 -9.92
N PHE A 83 19.90 10.65 -8.99
CA PHE A 83 18.77 11.51 -9.38
C PHE A 83 19.24 12.97 -9.53
N SER A 84 20.19 13.20 -10.42
CA SER A 84 20.46 14.54 -10.94
C SER A 84 19.17 15.01 -11.62
N GLY A 85 18.57 16.05 -11.04
CA GLY A 85 17.25 16.58 -11.35
C GLY A 85 17.12 17.20 -12.74
N ASN A 86 17.41 16.45 -13.79
CA ASN A 86 16.96 16.74 -15.14
C ASN A 86 15.76 15.85 -15.48
N LEU A 87 14.69 16.01 -14.70
CA LEU A 87 13.32 15.87 -15.24
C LEU A 87 13.03 17.09 -16.12
N THR A 88 13.93 17.40 -17.07
CA THR A 88 13.55 18.26 -18.18
C THR A 88 12.54 17.45 -18.97
N GLY A 89 11.34 18.03 -19.10
CA GLY A 89 10.15 17.35 -19.60
C GLY A 89 10.43 16.42 -20.78
N ILE A 90 9.77 15.26 -20.75
CA ILE A 90 9.60 14.33 -21.86
C ILE A 90 9.75 15.10 -23.18
N ARG A 91 10.80 14.83 -23.96
CA ARG A 91 10.99 15.45 -25.28
C ARG A 91 9.71 15.21 -26.08
N GLY A 92 8.91 16.27 -26.27
CA GLY A 92 7.59 16.20 -26.90
C GLY A 92 6.43 16.80 -26.10
N CYS A 93 6.57 17.00 -24.79
CA CYS A 93 5.66 17.86 -24.03
C CYS A 93 6.08 19.31 -24.26
N ARG A 94 5.36 20.05 -25.12
CA ARG A 94 5.53 21.51 -25.22
C ARG A 94 5.38 22.08 -23.81
N ASN A 95 6.37 22.83 -23.36
CA ASN A 95 6.30 23.66 -22.15
C ASN A 95 5.37 24.87 -22.40
N GLU A 96 4.15 24.64 -22.88
CA GLU A 96 3.12 25.66 -22.78
C GLU A 96 2.85 25.88 -21.28
N PRO A 97 2.64 27.12 -20.84
CA PRO A 97 2.24 27.38 -19.47
C PRO A 97 0.84 26.80 -19.26
N ILE A 98 0.78 25.54 -18.84
CA ILE A 98 -0.47 24.80 -18.56
C ILE A 98 -1.17 25.36 -17.31
N LEU A 99 -0.53 26.27 -16.57
CA LEU A 99 -0.99 26.77 -15.27
C LEU A 99 -2.42 27.32 -15.30
N ASP A 100 -2.84 28.00 -16.37
CA ASP A 100 -4.19 28.57 -16.47
C ASP A 100 -5.30 27.54 -16.74
N ARG A 101 -4.95 26.27 -17.02
CA ARG A 101 -5.90 25.22 -17.42
C ARG A 101 -5.98 24.04 -16.45
N ILE A 102 -5.28 24.09 -15.31
CA ILE A 102 -5.35 23.03 -14.30
C ILE A 102 -6.49 23.35 -13.31
N PRO A 103 -7.50 22.47 -13.18
CA PRO A 103 -8.56 22.70 -12.21
C PRO A 103 -8.04 22.53 -10.77
N GLU A 104 -8.65 23.27 -9.83
CA GLU A 104 -8.33 23.17 -8.39
C GLU A 104 -8.45 21.73 -7.85
N LYS A 105 -9.35 20.93 -8.44
CA LYS A 105 -9.57 19.52 -8.09
C LYS A 105 -9.64 18.68 -9.36
N PHE A 106 -8.97 17.53 -9.34
CA PHE A 106 -8.92 16.61 -10.47
C PHE A 106 -8.92 15.16 -10.01
N ASN A 107 -9.66 14.29 -10.71
CA ASN A 107 -9.72 12.86 -10.40
C ASN A 107 -9.82 12.01 -11.68
N TRP A 108 -8.78 11.23 -12.00
CA TRP A 108 -8.78 10.31 -13.13
C TRP A 108 -9.81 9.17 -13.00
N VAL A 109 -10.12 8.75 -11.77
CA VAL A 109 -11.12 7.70 -11.51
C VAL A 109 -12.49 8.18 -11.96
N ALA A 110 -12.86 9.42 -11.62
CA ALA A 110 -14.13 10.03 -12.04
C ALA A 110 -14.26 10.19 -13.56
N LYS A 111 -13.14 10.16 -14.29
CA LYS A 111 -13.09 10.20 -15.75
C LYS A 111 -13.03 8.81 -16.39
N GLY A 112 -13.12 7.73 -15.60
CA GLY A 112 -13.01 6.36 -16.08
C GLY A 112 -11.63 6.00 -16.63
N LYS A 113 -10.58 6.69 -16.17
CA LYS A 113 -9.20 6.51 -16.67
C LYS A 113 -8.31 5.71 -15.73
N VAL A 114 -8.90 5.03 -14.75
CA VAL A 114 -8.20 4.18 -13.79
C VAL A 114 -8.95 2.85 -13.74
N THR A 115 -8.23 1.74 -13.85
CA THR A 115 -8.79 0.39 -13.76
C THR A 115 -9.18 0.03 -12.32
N PRO A 116 -9.99 -1.02 -12.10
CA PRO A 116 -10.32 -1.48 -10.76
C PRO A 116 -9.11 -1.75 -9.87
N ILE A 117 -9.28 -1.56 -8.56
CA ILE A 117 -8.26 -1.83 -7.54
C ILE A 117 -7.95 -3.33 -7.54
N ARG A 118 -6.66 -3.65 -7.42
CA ARG A 118 -6.16 -5.03 -7.34
C ARG A 118 -5.47 -5.28 -5.99
N ASN A 119 -5.30 -6.55 -5.61
CA ASN A 119 -4.66 -6.96 -4.36
C ASN A 119 -3.38 -7.76 -4.64
N GLN A 120 -2.24 -7.27 -4.12
CA GLN A 120 -0.93 -7.93 -4.24
C GLN A 120 -0.72 -9.09 -3.26
N GLU A 121 -1.58 -9.21 -2.26
CA GLU A 121 -1.42 -10.13 -1.13
C GLU A 121 -0.02 -10.01 -0.50
N LYS A 122 0.59 -11.15 -0.17
CA LYS A 122 1.90 -11.24 0.51
C LYS A 122 3.09 -11.31 -0.47
N CYS A 123 2.87 -11.07 -1.76
CA CYS A 123 3.89 -11.29 -2.80
C CYS A 123 5.00 -10.22 -2.81
N GLY A 124 4.73 -8.99 -2.37
CA GLY A 124 5.71 -7.90 -2.44
C GLY A 124 5.94 -7.37 -3.86
N CYS A 125 4.92 -7.44 -4.71
CA CYS A 125 4.94 -7.05 -6.12
C CYS A 125 4.28 -5.68 -6.39
N CYS A 126 4.15 -4.81 -5.39
CA CYS A 126 3.57 -3.46 -5.53
C CYS A 126 4.13 -2.67 -6.74
N PHE A 127 5.43 -2.83 -7.04
CA PHE A 127 6.08 -2.17 -8.17
C PHE A 127 5.49 -2.60 -9.52
N ILE A 128 5.10 -3.88 -9.68
CA ILE A 128 4.45 -4.39 -10.90
C ILE A 128 3.07 -3.76 -11.03
N PHE A 129 2.29 -3.74 -9.95
CA PHE A 129 0.96 -3.13 -9.94
C PHE A 129 1.01 -1.63 -10.28
N SER A 130 1.99 -0.91 -9.73
CA SER A 130 2.21 0.51 -10.05
C SER A 130 2.52 0.74 -11.53
N ALA A 131 3.44 -0.05 -12.10
CA ALA A 131 3.81 0.05 -13.51
C ALA A 131 2.62 -0.28 -14.44
N VAL A 132 1.94 -1.40 -14.20
CA VAL A 132 0.80 -1.84 -15.02
C VAL A 132 -0.35 -0.85 -14.95
N ALA A 133 -0.73 -0.39 -13.76
CA ALA A 133 -1.82 0.58 -13.60
C ALA A 133 -1.53 1.90 -14.34
N THR A 134 -0.26 2.34 -14.38
CA THR A 134 0.16 3.54 -15.11
C THR A 134 0.00 3.35 -16.63
N VAL A 135 0.45 2.20 -17.16
CA VAL A 135 0.31 1.87 -18.59
C VAL A 135 -1.17 1.76 -18.99
N GLU A 136 -1.98 1.05 -18.21
CA GLU A 136 -3.42 0.90 -18.44
C GLU A 136 -4.12 2.27 -18.44
N SER A 137 -3.80 3.12 -17.46
CA SER A 137 -4.35 4.48 -17.39
C SER A 137 -3.94 5.32 -18.60
N SER A 138 -2.68 5.24 -19.04
CA SER A 138 -2.19 5.94 -20.23
C SER A 138 -2.95 5.52 -21.50
N LEU A 139 -3.20 4.22 -21.67
CA LEU A 139 -4.00 3.70 -22.78
C LEU A 139 -5.45 4.19 -22.74
N LEU A 140 -6.08 4.21 -21.57
CA LEU A 140 -7.44 4.74 -21.39
C LEU A 140 -7.50 6.24 -21.67
N ILE A 141 -6.45 6.99 -21.34
CA ILE A 141 -6.37 8.44 -21.63
C ILE A 141 -6.22 8.69 -23.13
N LYS A 142 -5.37 7.89 -23.80
CA LYS A 142 -5.09 8.04 -25.23
C LYS A 142 -6.24 7.59 -26.12
N SER A 143 -6.93 6.51 -25.73
CA SER A 143 -8.06 5.97 -26.48
C SER A 143 -9.25 6.94 -26.33
N ARG A 144 -9.56 7.64 -27.43
CA ARG A 144 -10.71 8.54 -27.57
C ARG A 144 -11.94 7.75 -27.99
#